data_AF-A0AAN6D9Y3-F1
#
_entry.id   AF-A0AAN6D9Y3-F1
#
_cell.length_a   1.000
_cell.length_b   1.000
_cell.length_c   1.000
_cell.angle_alpha   90.00
_cell.angle_beta   90.00
_cell.angle_gamma   90.00
#
_symmetry.space_group_name_H-M   'P 1'
#
loop_
_entity.id
_entity.type
_entity.pdbx_description
1 polymer ?
#
loop_
_entity_poly.entity_id
_entity_poly.type
_entity_poly.pdbx_seq_one_letter_code
_entity_poly.pdbx_strand_id
1 'polypeptide(L)'
;MNNSSLQKAVSDLPRPDIDWYDYINKLGSSEKISDPEFDRIVSEIKGLDKQFETFELSLQKQRNSMSRLLAHSISIGVCFRDISQSEGGILNEQQLSMFDRSTQYVEQYKMLQPGMEEETKLFEERVGEHLKKVSKQIKNANKAIKERHYASMDYEKYQQEARKLADKPELSLKEHKRKFEVQKRLDEAKLKYDLLNNKLKMELPLFMLIIKQIMSQVFVMTYFATFTTFHNLYGTCASLSSEFKIDLEALQYDTDMENMRRSFAAAQEHAVDSIEQLSVVNFHQISLNKLQMKVLETTAPAETCVAMFSFDASQPDDLSFREGDRIKILDRSNPGWWRGMKLSDGTTGIFPYNYVRLL
;
A
#
# COMPACT_ATOMS: atom_id res chain seq x y z
N MET A 1 -6.67 -12.08 29.26
CA MET A 1 -5.60 -11.94 30.29
C MET A 1 -6.09 -11.02 31.39
N ASN A 2 -5.89 -11.38 32.67
CA ASN A 2 -6.21 -10.54 33.82
C ASN A 2 -5.51 -9.17 33.69
N ASN A 3 -6.26 -8.10 33.90
CA ASN A 3 -5.87 -6.69 33.78
C ASN A 3 -4.66 -6.28 34.67
N SER A 4 -4.10 -7.20 35.47
CA SER A 4 -3.03 -6.93 36.44
C SER A 4 -1.67 -6.60 35.82
N SER A 5 -1.29 -7.23 34.71
CA SER A 5 0.01 -6.99 34.06
C SER A 5 0.03 -5.63 33.35
N LEU A 6 -1.09 -5.27 32.73
CA LEU A 6 -1.33 -3.96 32.13
C LEU A 6 -1.41 -2.87 33.20
N GLN A 7 -2.16 -3.11 34.28
CA GLN A 7 -2.23 -2.19 35.43
C GLN A 7 -0.87 -1.99 36.09
N LYS A 8 -0.06 -3.04 36.22
CA LYS A 8 1.31 -2.97 36.76
C LYS A 8 2.23 -2.18 35.84
N ALA A 9 2.18 -2.42 34.53
CA ALA A 9 2.95 -1.65 33.55
C ALA A 9 2.51 -0.17 33.49
N VAL A 10 1.23 0.14 33.74
CA VAL A 10 0.71 1.51 33.88
C VAL A 10 1.10 2.13 35.23
N SER A 11 1.17 1.36 36.32
CA SER A 11 1.59 1.85 37.64
C SER A 11 3.09 2.10 37.74
N ASP A 12 3.89 1.33 37.02
CA ASP A 12 5.35 1.42 36.98
C ASP A 12 5.83 2.56 36.04
N LEU A 13 4.91 3.23 35.34
CA LEU A 13 5.24 4.46 34.62
C LEU A 13 5.73 5.51 35.60
N PRO A 14 6.82 6.22 35.28
CA PRO A 14 7.26 7.35 36.10
C PRO A 14 6.12 8.36 36.15
N ARG A 15 5.40 8.37 37.27
CA ARG A 15 4.53 9.47 37.67
C ARG A 15 5.49 10.56 38.11
N PRO A 16 5.54 11.70 37.41
CA PRO A 16 6.33 12.81 37.88
C PRO A 16 5.53 13.41 39.02
N ASP A 17 5.63 12.81 40.20
CA ASP A 17 5.41 13.50 41.47
C ASP A 17 6.60 14.44 41.66
N ILE A 18 6.75 15.36 40.71
CA ILE A 18 7.64 16.48 40.84
C ILE A 18 6.86 17.44 41.71
N ASP A 19 7.35 17.66 42.93
CA ASP A 19 6.88 18.76 43.74
C ASP A 19 7.26 20.06 43.01
N TRP A 20 6.30 20.57 42.25
CA TRP A 20 6.46 21.74 41.42
C TRP A 20 6.80 22.97 42.25
N TYR A 21 6.35 23.03 43.51
CA TYR A 21 6.73 24.09 44.43
C TYR A 21 8.22 23.99 44.81
N ASP A 22 8.72 22.78 45.09
CA ASP A 22 10.15 22.56 45.37
C ASP A 22 11.04 22.84 44.14
N TYR A 23 10.59 22.47 42.93
CA TYR A 23 11.33 22.74 41.69
C TYR A 23 11.34 24.23 41.31
N ILE A 24 10.21 24.94 41.49
CA ILE A 24 10.10 26.40 41.31
C ILE A 24 10.97 27.12 42.34
N ASN A 25 10.97 26.66 43.60
CA ASN A 25 11.80 27.22 44.66
C ASN A 25 13.29 27.02 44.35
N LYS A 26 13.70 25.85 43.82
CA LYS A 26 15.07 25.57 43.37
C LYS A 26 15.51 26.45 42.20
N LEU A 27 14.67 26.66 41.18
CA LEU A 27 14.92 27.61 40.09
C LEU A 27 15.01 29.07 40.56
N GLY A 28 14.27 29.42 41.61
CA GLY A 28 14.36 30.73 42.27
C GLY A 28 15.62 30.89 43.13
N SER A 29 16.21 29.80 43.62
CA SER A 29 17.32 29.80 44.57
C SER A 29 18.68 29.39 44.02
N SER A 30 18.78 28.80 42.82
CA SER A 30 20.08 28.38 42.25
C SER A 30 20.25 28.82 40.80
N GLU A 31 21.22 29.73 40.61
CA GLU A 31 21.85 30.20 39.36
C GLU A 31 20.94 30.75 38.26
N LYS A 32 21.17 32.03 37.89
CA LYS A 32 20.69 32.59 36.62
C LYS A 32 21.03 31.61 35.49
N ILE A 33 20.02 31.09 34.80
CA ILE A 33 20.21 30.26 33.59
C ILE A 33 21.16 30.99 32.63
N SER A 34 22.28 30.34 32.34
CA SER A 34 23.28 30.87 31.42
C SER A 34 22.68 31.00 30.02
N ASP A 35 23.14 31.99 29.25
CA ASP A 35 22.66 32.17 27.87
C ASP A 35 22.83 30.91 27.00
N PRO A 36 23.93 30.14 27.08
CA PRO A 36 24.07 28.89 26.32
C PRO A 36 23.00 27.83 26.62
N GLU A 37 22.55 27.73 27.88
CA GLU A 37 21.50 26.78 28.26
C GLU A 37 20.12 27.24 27.81
N PHE A 38 19.84 28.54 27.92
CA PHE A 38 18.62 29.13 27.37
C PHE A 38 18.52 28.93 25.85
N ASP A 39 19.63 29.12 25.13
CA ASP A 39 19.69 28.93 23.67
C ASP A 39 19.42 27.48 23.27
N ARG A 40 19.87 26.51 24.07
CA ARG A 40 19.50 25.08 23.89
C ARG A 40 18.00 24.86 24.03
N ILE A 41 17.38 25.41 25.08
CA ILE A 41 15.93 25.29 25.30
C ILE A 41 15.14 25.92 24.15
N VAL A 42 15.55 27.11 23.69
CA VAL A 42 14.95 27.77 22.51
C VAL A 42 15.08 26.90 21.26
N SER A 43 16.22 26.25 21.08
CA SER A 43 16.43 25.31 19.97
C SER A 43 15.56 24.06 20.09
N GLU A 44 15.34 23.51 21.28
CA GLU A 44 14.46 22.35 21.51
C GLU A 44 12.98 22.68 21.22
N ILE A 45 12.50 23.87 21.59
CA ILE A 45 11.11 24.31 21.36
C ILE A 45 10.82 24.55 19.86
N LYS A 46 11.86 24.94 19.11
CA LYS A 46 11.72 25.35 17.71
C LYS A 46 11.22 24.19 16.84
N GLY A 47 10.03 24.36 16.29
CA GLY A 47 9.41 23.37 15.40
C GLY A 47 8.76 22.18 16.12
N LEU A 48 8.73 22.18 17.44
CA LEU A 48 8.07 21.13 18.23
C LEU A 48 6.55 21.10 18.00
N ASP A 49 5.93 22.26 17.73
CA ASP A 49 4.51 22.36 17.36
C ASP A 49 4.18 21.56 16.09
N LYS A 50 5.05 21.63 15.08
CA LYS A 50 4.92 20.85 13.84
C LYS A 50 5.13 19.35 14.06
N GLN A 51 6.02 18.97 14.98
CA GLN A 51 6.20 17.57 15.35
C GLN A 51 4.93 17.00 16.00
N PHE A 52 4.27 17.78 16.87
CA PHE A 52 2.99 17.41 17.49
C PHE A 52 1.87 17.28 16.44
N GLU A 53 1.77 18.22 15.49
CA GLU A 53 0.83 18.12 14.37
C GLU A 53 1.09 16.88 13.50
N THR A 54 2.37 16.58 13.23
CA THR A 54 2.75 15.39 12.45
C THR A 54 2.40 14.11 13.20
N PHE A 55 2.55 14.09 14.52
CA PHE A 55 2.17 12.96 15.36
C PHE A 55 0.66 12.75 15.33
N GLU A 56 -0.14 13.80 15.51
CA GLU A 56 -1.61 13.74 15.39
C GLU A 56 -2.04 13.14 14.04
N LEU A 57 -1.47 13.64 12.93
CA LEU A 57 -1.74 13.11 11.59
C LEU A 57 -1.35 11.63 11.45
N SER A 58 -0.32 11.19 12.15
CA SER A 58 0.11 9.79 12.13
C SER A 58 -0.89 8.88 12.85
N LEU A 59 -1.46 9.34 13.98
CA LEU A 59 -2.53 8.61 14.68
C LEU A 59 -3.78 8.46 13.80
N GLN A 60 -4.18 9.52 13.09
CA GLN A 60 -5.28 9.47 12.14
C GLN A 60 -5.03 8.49 11.00
N LYS A 61 -3.82 8.50 10.43
CA LYS A 61 -3.42 7.55 9.38
C LYS A 61 -3.46 6.11 9.90
N GLN A 62 -2.96 5.86 11.11
CA GLN A 62 -3.00 4.52 11.72
C GLN A 62 -4.43 4.02 11.88
N ARG A 63 -5.34 4.83 12.43
CA ARG A 63 -6.77 4.51 12.56
C ARG A 63 -7.40 4.17 11.21
N ASN A 64 -7.21 5.05 10.21
CA ASN A 64 -7.80 4.86 8.89
C ASN A 64 -7.25 3.61 8.18
N SER A 65 -5.96 3.33 8.31
CA SER A 65 -5.35 2.11 7.77
C SER A 65 -5.91 0.85 8.43
N MET A 66 -6.14 0.88 9.74
CA MET A 66 -6.73 -0.24 10.47
C MET A 66 -8.17 -0.53 10.03
N SER A 67 -9.02 0.50 9.95
CA SER A 67 -10.40 0.35 9.44
C SER A 67 -10.42 -0.22 8.02
N ARG A 68 -9.52 0.26 7.13
CA ARG A 68 -9.39 -0.29 5.77
C ARG A 68 -8.93 -1.74 5.75
N LEU A 69 -7.98 -2.12 6.59
CA LEU A 69 -7.51 -3.49 6.69
C LEU A 69 -8.67 -4.43 7.06
N LEU A 70 -9.48 -4.07 8.05
CA LEU A 70 -10.64 -4.85 8.48
C LEU A 70 -11.70 -4.92 7.38
N ALA A 71 -12.03 -3.79 6.76
CA ALA A 71 -12.99 -3.74 5.66
C ALA A 71 -12.55 -4.61 4.47
N HIS A 72 -11.28 -4.52 4.06
CA HIS A 72 -10.74 -5.36 2.98
C HIS A 72 -10.67 -6.83 3.35
N SER A 73 -10.35 -7.15 4.61
CA SER A 73 -10.41 -8.53 5.10
C SER A 73 -11.81 -9.09 4.89
N ILE A 74 -12.85 -8.37 5.34
CA ILE A 74 -14.26 -8.77 5.12
C ILE A 74 -14.57 -8.93 3.63
N SER A 75 -14.17 -7.98 2.77
CA SER A 75 -14.41 -8.07 1.33
C SER A 75 -13.79 -9.30 0.69
N ILE A 76 -12.54 -9.64 1.05
CA ILE A 76 -11.86 -10.85 0.56
C ILE A 76 -12.65 -12.10 0.96
N GLY A 77 -13.09 -12.19 2.20
CA GLY A 77 -13.90 -13.31 2.69
C GLY A 77 -15.25 -13.43 1.95
N VAL A 78 -15.91 -12.29 1.69
CA VAL A 78 -17.15 -12.25 0.90
C VAL A 78 -16.91 -12.78 -0.51
N CYS A 79 -15.83 -12.37 -1.19
CA CYS A 79 -15.51 -12.88 -2.53
C CYS A 79 -15.36 -14.41 -2.53
N PHE A 80 -14.61 -14.98 -1.57
CA PHE A 80 -14.46 -16.43 -1.49
C PHE A 80 -15.78 -17.14 -1.21
N ARG A 81 -16.61 -16.58 -0.33
CA ARG A 81 -17.93 -17.14 -0.02
C ARG A 81 -18.84 -17.13 -1.24
N ASP A 82 -18.90 -16.02 -1.96
CA ASP A 82 -19.77 -15.86 -3.12
C ASP A 82 -19.33 -16.77 -4.29
N ILE A 83 -18.01 -16.94 -4.51
CA ILE A 83 -17.46 -17.92 -5.49
C ILE A 83 -17.81 -19.36 -5.09
N SER A 84 -17.95 -19.65 -3.79
CA SER A 84 -18.26 -20.98 -3.29
C SER A 84 -19.75 -21.32 -3.38
N GLN A 85 -20.63 -20.36 -3.67
CA GLN A 85 -22.05 -20.59 -3.86
C GLN A 85 -22.33 -21.22 -5.23
N SER A 86 -23.28 -22.15 -5.28
CA SER A 86 -23.83 -22.68 -6.53
C SER A 86 -25.20 -22.04 -6.77
N GLU A 87 -25.38 -21.36 -7.90
CA GLU A 87 -26.73 -21.01 -8.35
C GLU A 87 -27.45 -22.30 -8.79
N GLY A 88 -28.33 -22.82 -7.94
CA GLY A 88 -29.30 -23.87 -8.31
C GLY A 88 -28.81 -25.33 -8.33
N GLY A 89 -27.68 -25.67 -7.68
CA GLY A 89 -27.12 -27.03 -7.67
C GLY A 89 -26.73 -27.54 -6.26
N ILE A 90 -26.57 -28.87 -6.13
CA ILE A 90 -26.02 -29.50 -4.93
C ILE A 90 -24.52 -29.20 -4.87
N LEU A 91 -24.07 -28.52 -3.82
CA LEU A 91 -22.64 -28.26 -3.58
C LEU A 91 -21.89 -29.56 -3.34
N ASN A 92 -20.68 -29.68 -3.91
CA ASN A 92 -19.77 -30.75 -3.51
C ASN A 92 -19.12 -30.44 -2.15
N GLU A 93 -18.52 -31.46 -1.53
CA GLU A 93 -17.93 -31.35 -0.18
C GLU A 93 -16.86 -30.25 -0.07
N GLN A 94 -16.07 -30.05 -1.13
CA GLN A 94 -15.04 -29.00 -1.16
C GLN A 94 -15.65 -27.59 -1.21
N GLN A 95 -16.68 -27.39 -2.04
CA GLN A 95 -17.40 -26.12 -2.13
C GLN A 95 -18.13 -25.78 -0.83
N LEU A 96 -18.76 -26.79 -0.21
CA LEU A 96 -19.41 -26.61 1.10
C LEU A 96 -18.38 -26.22 2.17
N SER A 97 -17.26 -26.93 2.25
CA SER A 97 -16.18 -26.60 3.18
C SER A 97 -15.60 -25.19 2.95
N MET A 98 -15.47 -24.77 1.69
CA MET A 98 -14.98 -23.43 1.35
C MET A 98 -16.00 -22.36 1.73
N PHE A 99 -17.29 -22.61 1.49
CA PHE A 99 -18.39 -21.73 1.88
C PHE A 99 -18.48 -21.55 3.40
N ASP A 100 -18.40 -22.63 4.16
CA ASP A 100 -18.49 -22.58 5.63
C ASP A 100 -17.31 -21.80 6.23
N ARG A 101 -16.08 -22.12 5.80
CA ARG A 101 -14.86 -21.44 6.28
C ARG A 101 -14.83 -19.96 5.92
N SER A 102 -15.22 -19.60 4.69
CA SER A 102 -15.29 -18.20 4.27
C SER A 102 -16.39 -17.43 5.00
N THR A 103 -17.51 -18.09 5.32
CA THR A 103 -18.57 -17.51 6.16
C THR A 103 -18.05 -17.22 7.57
N GLN A 104 -17.42 -18.19 8.23
CA GLN A 104 -16.83 -18.00 9.56
C GLN A 104 -15.76 -16.88 9.55
N TYR A 105 -14.89 -16.86 8.55
CA TYR A 105 -13.92 -15.79 8.35
C TYR A 105 -14.59 -14.41 8.30
N VAL A 106 -15.64 -14.24 7.48
CA VAL A 106 -16.37 -12.97 7.37
C VAL A 106 -17.04 -12.58 8.69
N GLU A 107 -17.66 -13.52 9.38
CA GLU A 107 -18.34 -13.26 10.66
C GLU A 107 -17.35 -12.79 11.73
N GLN A 108 -16.20 -13.45 11.87
CA GLN A 108 -15.20 -13.07 12.88
C GLN A 108 -14.67 -11.64 12.65
N TYR A 109 -14.36 -11.26 11.40
CA TYR A 109 -13.92 -9.88 11.11
C TYR A 109 -15.06 -8.85 11.26
N LYS A 110 -16.31 -9.21 10.95
CA LYS A 110 -17.48 -8.34 11.19
C LYS A 110 -17.76 -8.13 12.67
N MET A 111 -17.52 -9.14 13.50
CA MET A 111 -17.64 -9.01 14.96
C MET A 111 -16.53 -8.13 15.54
N LEU A 112 -15.30 -8.24 15.02
CA LEU A 112 -14.16 -7.43 15.44
C LEU A 112 -14.30 -5.95 15.06
N GLN A 113 -14.77 -5.67 13.85
CA GLN A 113 -14.67 -4.34 13.23
C GLN A 113 -15.27 -3.19 14.06
N PRO A 114 -16.53 -3.25 14.55
CA PRO A 114 -17.14 -2.11 15.24
C PRO A 114 -16.38 -1.73 16.52
N GLY A 115 -16.00 -2.73 17.34
CA GLY A 115 -15.27 -2.50 18.59
C GLY A 115 -13.88 -1.90 18.35
N MET A 116 -13.16 -2.42 17.34
CA MET A 116 -11.86 -1.87 16.96
C MET A 116 -11.95 -0.45 16.41
N GLU A 117 -12.92 -0.16 15.54
CA GLU A 117 -13.11 1.17 14.97
C GLU A 117 -13.48 2.21 16.04
N GLU A 118 -14.36 1.85 16.97
CA GLU A 118 -14.73 2.72 18.09
C GLU A 118 -13.54 2.97 19.02
N GLU A 119 -12.82 1.93 19.45
CA GLU A 119 -11.70 2.07 20.38
C GLU A 119 -10.57 2.91 19.78
N THR A 120 -10.17 2.61 18.53
CA THR A 120 -9.09 3.34 17.84
C THR A 120 -9.48 4.80 17.56
N LYS A 121 -10.75 5.08 17.29
CA LYS A 121 -11.28 6.44 17.16
C LYS A 121 -11.25 7.20 18.50
N LEU A 122 -11.79 6.62 19.58
CA LEU A 122 -11.79 7.26 20.90
C LEU A 122 -10.37 7.54 21.40
N PHE A 123 -9.43 6.63 21.13
CA PHE A 123 -8.03 6.83 21.44
C PHE A 123 -7.43 8.00 20.63
N GLU A 124 -7.63 8.02 19.31
CA GLU A 124 -7.14 9.08 18.42
C GLU A 124 -7.70 10.45 18.80
N GLU A 125 -9.00 10.56 19.04
CA GLU A 125 -9.65 11.81 19.47
C GLU A 125 -9.10 12.29 20.81
N ARG A 126 -9.00 11.39 21.80
CA ARG A 126 -8.50 11.73 23.14
C ARG A 126 -7.07 12.24 23.09
N VAL A 127 -6.16 11.53 22.42
CA VAL A 127 -4.75 11.95 22.34
C VAL A 127 -4.59 13.17 21.43
N GLY A 128 -5.24 13.17 20.27
CA GLY A 128 -5.17 14.23 19.28
C GLY A 128 -5.62 15.58 19.83
N GLU A 129 -6.72 15.64 20.58
CA GLU A 129 -7.17 16.88 21.23
C GLU A 129 -6.15 17.44 22.23
N HIS A 130 -5.49 16.57 23.00
CA HIS A 130 -4.46 16.99 23.95
C HIS A 130 -3.21 17.50 23.20
N LEU A 131 -2.77 16.80 22.16
CA LEU A 131 -1.65 17.24 21.32
C LEU A 131 -1.92 18.60 20.67
N LYS A 132 -3.15 18.84 20.17
CA LYS A 132 -3.56 20.15 19.64
C LYS A 132 -3.47 21.27 20.68
N LYS A 133 -3.96 21.01 21.90
CA LYS A 133 -3.88 21.99 23.00
C LYS A 133 -2.43 22.33 23.34
N VAL A 134 -1.55 21.33 23.43
CA VAL A 134 -0.12 21.55 23.71
C VAL A 134 0.57 22.25 22.55
N SER A 135 0.31 21.86 21.30
CA SER A 135 0.85 22.51 20.10
C SER A 135 0.49 24.00 20.06
N LYS A 136 -0.74 24.38 20.44
CA LYS A 136 -1.13 25.79 20.59
C LYS A 136 -0.28 26.53 21.62
N GLN A 137 0.02 25.91 22.77
CA GLN A 137 0.90 26.54 23.78
C GLN A 137 2.35 26.65 23.30
N ILE A 138 2.86 25.66 22.56
CA ILE A 138 4.19 25.73 21.94
C ILE A 138 4.27 26.89 20.95
N LYS A 139 3.22 27.13 20.15
CA LYS A 139 3.15 28.30 19.25
C LYS A 139 3.19 29.63 20.01
N ASN A 140 2.49 29.72 21.15
CA ASN A 140 2.52 30.90 22.02
C ASN A 140 3.93 31.14 22.59
N ALA A 141 4.60 30.10 23.08
CA ALA A 141 5.98 30.17 23.55
C ALA A 141 6.93 30.62 22.43
N ASN A 142 6.84 30.04 21.24
CA ASN A 142 7.61 30.46 20.06
C ASN A 142 7.36 31.92 19.68
N LYS A 143 6.12 32.41 19.80
CA LYS A 143 5.80 33.83 19.58
C LYS A 143 6.48 34.73 20.60
N ALA A 144 6.45 34.36 21.88
CA ALA A 144 7.11 35.13 22.94
C ALA A 144 8.65 35.15 22.76
N ILE A 145 9.26 34.03 22.36
CA ILE A 145 10.68 33.95 22.01
C ILE A 145 11.01 34.90 20.85
N LYS A 146 10.16 34.92 19.82
CA LYS A 146 10.31 35.83 18.68
C LYS A 146 10.19 37.31 19.08
N GLU A 147 9.25 37.63 19.97
CA GLU A 147 9.09 38.98 20.52
C GLU A 147 10.32 39.43 21.34
N ARG A 148 10.90 38.52 22.16
CA ARG A 148 12.17 38.77 22.85
C ARG A 148 13.31 39.05 21.87
N HIS A 149 13.41 38.27 20.80
CA HIS A 149 14.45 38.47 19.78
C HIS A 149 14.36 39.86 19.15
N TYR A 150 13.17 40.32 18.76
CA TYR A 150 12.99 41.67 18.24
C TYR A 150 13.30 42.76 19.28
N ALA A 151 12.92 42.55 20.55
CA ALA A 151 13.28 43.48 21.62
C ALA A 151 14.81 43.58 21.81
N SER A 152 15.55 42.48 21.67
CA SER A 152 17.02 42.47 21.68
C SER A 152 17.59 43.30 20.54
N MET A 153 17.08 43.11 19.31
CA MET A 153 17.53 43.86 18.14
C MET A 153 17.28 45.37 18.29
N ASP A 154 16.12 45.76 18.81
CA ASP A 154 15.80 47.18 19.08
C ASP A 154 16.74 47.76 20.13
N TYR A 155 16.99 47.01 21.22
CA TYR A 155 17.93 47.40 22.26
C TYR A 155 19.35 47.60 21.72
N GLU A 156 19.86 46.64 20.94
CA GLU A 156 21.18 46.71 20.30
C GLU A 156 21.28 47.91 19.33
N LYS A 157 20.23 48.15 18.54
CA LYS A 157 20.16 49.29 17.61
C LYS A 157 20.27 50.62 18.34
N TYR A 158 19.45 50.85 19.37
CA TYR A 158 19.49 52.09 20.14
C TYR A 158 20.79 52.22 20.95
N GLN A 159 21.36 51.11 21.41
CA GLN A 159 22.65 51.12 22.11
C GLN A 159 23.78 51.59 21.17
N GLN A 160 23.81 51.08 19.94
CA GLN A 160 24.77 51.51 18.93
C GLN A 160 24.58 52.99 18.53
N GLU A 161 23.34 53.45 18.37
CA GLU A 161 23.05 54.85 18.07
C GLU A 161 23.46 55.80 19.21
N ALA A 162 23.20 55.40 20.47
CA ALA A 162 23.61 56.15 21.65
C ALA A 162 25.14 56.26 21.76
N ARG A 163 25.87 55.16 21.52
CA ARG A 163 27.35 55.15 21.49
C ARG A 163 27.88 56.09 20.41
N LYS A 164 27.37 56.02 19.18
CA LYS A 164 27.77 56.90 18.07
C LYS A 164 27.57 58.39 18.39
N LEU A 165 26.53 58.75 19.14
CA LEU A 165 26.30 60.14 19.59
C LEU A 165 27.14 60.52 20.81
N ALA A 166 27.57 59.56 21.62
CA ALA A 166 28.46 59.78 22.76
C ALA A 166 29.92 59.99 22.34
N ASP A 167 30.37 59.31 21.28
CA ASP A 167 31.74 59.37 20.77
C ASP A 167 32.03 60.64 19.93
N LYS A 168 31.02 61.48 19.67
CA LYS A 168 31.21 62.74 18.92
C LYS A 168 31.81 63.83 19.81
N PRO A 169 32.92 64.49 19.39
CA PRO A 169 33.58 65.53 20.19
C PRO A 169 32.76 66.81 20.32
N GLU A 170 31.95 67.17 19.31
CA GLU A 170 31.00 68.28 19.36
C GLU A 170 29.64 67.85 18.82
N LEU A 171 28.56 68.33 19.47
CA LEU A 171 27.17 68.02 19.13
C LEU A 171 26.44 69.31 18.76
N SER A 172 25.76 69.32 17.61
CA SER A 172 24.83 70.40 17.27
C SER A 172 23.59 70.39 18.18
N LEU A 173 22.87 71.51 18.27
CA LEU A 173 21.58 71.62 18.99
C LEU A 173 20.56 70.53 18.58
N LYS A 174 20.54 70.17 17.28
CA LYS A 174 19.69 69.10 16.75
C LYS A 174 20.13 67.73 17.26
N GLU A 175 21.42 67.50 17.37
CA GLU A 175 21.99 66.25 17.88
C GLU A 175 21.86 66.11 19.40
N HIS A 176 21.90 67.22 20.16
CA HIS A 176 21.55 67.22 21.58
C HIS A 176 20.10 66.74 21.82
N LYS A 177 19.13 67.27 21.05
CA LYS A 177 17.74 66.80 21.11
C LYS A 177 17.62 65.32 20.74
N ARG A 178 18.31 64.89 19.67
CA ARG A 178 18.33 63.49 19.23
C ARG A 178 18.96 62.56 20.28
N LYS A 179 20.04 62.98 20.95
CA LYS A 179 20.70 62.21 22.01
C LYS A 179 19.74 61.92 23.16
N PHE A 180 18.96 62.91 23.59
CA PHE A 180 17.94 62.72 24.61
C PHE A 180 16.84 61.75 24.15
N GLU A 181 16.35 61.88 22.91
CA GLU A 181 15.32 60.99 22.37
C GLU A 181 15.81 59.54 22.21
N VAL A 182 17.03 59.34 21.70
CA VAL A 182 17.65 58.02 21.57
C VAL A 182 17.88 57.39 22.94
N GLN A 183 18.30 58.16 23.95
CA GLN A 183 18.46 57.65 25.31
C GLN A 183 17.14 57.18 25.90
N LYS A 184 16.06 57.96 25.74
CA LYS A 184 14.72 57.54 26.17
C LYS A 184 14.29 56.23 25.49
N ARG A 185 14.48 56.11 24.17
CA ARG A 185 14.14 54.89 23.42
C ARG A 185 15.03 53.70 23.82
N LEU A 186 16.30 53.94 24.15
CA LEU A 186 17.22 52.92 24.65
C LEU A 186 16.73 52.36 25.98
N ASP A 187 16.31 53.23 26.91
CA ASP A 187 15.81 52.81 28.22
C ASP A 187 14.50 52.02 28.10
N GLU A 188 13.58 52.48 27.24
CA GLU A 188 12.33 51.77 26.93
C GLU A 188 12.60 50.39 26.30
N ALA A 189 13.50 50.31 25.32
CA ALA A 189 13.87 49.07 24.65
C ALA A 189 14.56 48.09 25.61
N LYS A 190 15.46 48.59 26.47
CA LYS A 190 16.13 47.80 27.50
C LYS A 190 15.12 47.22 28.49
N LEU A 191 14.22 48.04 29.03
CA LEU A 191 13.20 47.60 29.96
C LEU A 191 12.32 46.49 29.34
N LYS A 192 11.88 46.67 28.10
CA LYS A 192 11.09 45.67 27.38
C LYS A 192 11.86 44.37 27.17
N TYR A 193 13.13 44.45 26.74
CA TYR A 193 13.99 43.29 26.57
C TYR A 193 14.20 42.55 27.89
N ASP A 194 14.58 43.25 28.97
CA ASP A 194 14.86 42.66 30.27
C ASP A 194 13.63 41.95 30.84
N LEU A 195 12.44 42.55 30.72
CA LEU A 195 11.18 41.93 31.15
C LEU A 195 10.89 40.62 30.41
N LEU A 196 10.98 40.61 29.08
CA LEU A 196 10.76 39.40 28.27
C LEU A 196 11.84 38.34 28.51
N ASN A 197 13.10 38.77 28.58
CA ASN A 197 14.25 37.88 28.75
C ASN A 197 14.19 37.15 30.09
N ASN A 198 13.96 37.89 31.18
CA ASN A 198 13.88 37.29 32.52
C ASN A 198 12.68 36.35 32.64
N LYS A 199 11.52 36.76 32.11
CA LYS A 199 10.33 35.90 32.10
C LYS A 199 10.56 34.59 31.35
N LEU A 200 11.11 34.65 30.14
CA LEU A 200 11.38 33.46 29.34
C LEU A 200 12.43 32.55 29.97
N LYS A 201 13.49 33.12 30.56
CA LYS A 201 14.48 32.32 31.30
C LYS A 201 13.84 31.55 32.45
N MET A 202 12.88 32.14 33.15
CA MET A 202 12.18 31.45 34.23
C MET A 202 11.16 30.40 33.74
N GLU A 203 10.34 30.75 32.74
CA GLU A 203 9.16 29.94 32.39
C GLU A 203 9.46 28.84 31.35
N LEU A 204 10.40 29.04 30.42
CA LEU A 204 10.67 28.05 29.36
C LEU A 204 11.23 26.70 29.86
N PRO A 205 12.14 26.64 30.86
CA PRO A 205 12.59 25.37 31.41
C PRO A 205 11.43 24.55 31.99
N LEU A 206 10.55 25.21 32.76
CA LEU A 206 9.35 24.59 33.32
C LEU A 206 8.40 24.11 32.22
N PHE A 207 8.20 24.94 31.20
CA PHE A 207 7.38 24.60 30.04
C PHE A 207 7.88 23.34 29.34
N MET A 208 9.20 23.22 29.11
CA MET A 208 9.79 22.04 28.48
C MET A 208 9.67 20.78 29.34
N LEU A 209 9.81 20.91 30.65
CA LEU A 209 9.66 19.78 31.56
C LEU A 209 8.22 19.24 31.53
N ILE A 210 7.22 20.12 31.55
CA ILE A 210 5.80 19.76 31.42
C ILE A 210 5.53 19.07 30.08
N ILE A 211 6.11 19.57 28.98
CA ILE A 211 5.99 18.91 27.67
C ILE A 211 6.57 17.49 27.71
N LYS A 212 7.77 17.32 28.26
CA LYS A 212 8.44 16.00 28.36
C LYS A 212 7.58 15.01 29.15
N GLN A 213 6.96 15.46 30.24
CA GLN A 213 6.01 14.66 31.02
C GLN A 213 4.77 14.25 30.22
N ILE A 214 4.13 15.19 29.52
CA ILE A 214 2.97 14.90 28.68
C ILE A 214 3.35 13.86 27.62
N MET A 215 4.49 14.03 26.96
CA MET A 215 4.95 13.11 25.92
C MET A 215 5.24 11.71 26.45
N SER A 216 5.78 11.59 27.67
CA SER A 216 5.96 10.29 28.31
C SER A 216 4.63 9.55 28.50
N GLN A 217 3.58 10.26 28.92
CA GLN A 217 2.26 9.66 29.10
C GLN A 217 1.61 9.29 27.76
N VAL A 218 1.72 10.17 26.77
CA VAL A 218 1.20 9.91 25.41
C VAL A 218 1.88 8.69 24.80
N PHE A 219 3.20 8.56 24.91
CA PHE A 219 3.95 7.41 24.40
C PHE A 219 3.39 6.08 24.94
N VAL A 220 3.15 6.02 26.24
CA VAL A 220 2.63 4.80 26.87
C VAL A 220 1.21 4.49 26.42
N MET A 221 0.35 5.51 26.37
CA MET A 221 -1.01 5.32 25.87
C MET A 221 -1.01 4.83 24.41
N THR A 222 -0.14 5.36 23.56
CA THR A 222 0.03 4.90 22.18
C THR A 222 0.54 3.47 22.09
N TYR A 223 1.48 3.08 22.95
CA TYR A 223 1.96 1.71 23.03
C TYR A 223 0.82 0.75 23.40
N PHE A 224 0.04 1.04 24.45
CA PHE A 224 -1.06 0.19 24.86
C PHE A 224 -2.18 0.10 23.82
N ALA A 225 -2.55 1.22 23.19
CA ALA A 225 -3.54 1.20 22.11
C ALA A 225 -3.09 0.30 20.94
N THR A 226 -1.80 0.37 20.60
CA THR A 226 -1.21 -0.48 19.55
C THR A 226 -1.16 -1.95 19.97
N PHE A 227 -0.78 -2.23 21.22
CA PHE A 227 -0.77 -3.58 21.77
C PHE A 227 -2.18 -4.21 21.77
N THR A 228 -3.20 -3.49 22.26
CA THR A 228 -4.59 -3.96 22.28
C THR A 228 -5.09 -4.24 20.86
N THR A 229 -4.74 -3.38 19.90
CA THR A 229 -5.06 -3.58 18.48
C THR A 229 -4.51 -4.91 17.96
N PHE A 230 -3.22 -5.16 18.14
CA PHE A 230 -2.60 -6.42 17.68
C PHE A 230 -3.12 -7.64 18.46
N HIS A 231 -3.40 -7.49 19.75
CA HIS A 231 -3.96 -8.55 20.56
C HIS A 231 -5.34 -8.98 20.05
N ASN A 232 -6.22 -8.02 19.74
CA ASN A 232 -7.55 -8.30 19.21
C ASN A 232 -7.46 -8.96 17.83
N LEU A 233 -6.58 -8.48 16.93
CA LEU A 233 -6.33 -9.11 15.64
C LEU A 233 -5.83 -10.55 15.78
N TYR A 234 -4.86 -10.77 16.67
CA TYR A 234 -4.35 -12.11 16.95
C TYR A 234 -5.46 -13.02 17.52
N GLY A 235 -6.30 -12.51 18.42
CA GLY A 235 -7.46 -13.24 18.95
C GLY A 235 -8.42 -13.70 17.85
N THR A 236 -8.69 -12.83 16.86
CA THR A 236 -9.49 -13.18 15.67
C THR A 236 -8.79 -14.21 14.79
N CYS A 237 -7.48 -14.11 14.57
CA CYS A 237 -6.76 -15.16 13.84
C CYS A 237 -6.77 -16.50 14.59
N ALA A 238 -6.67 -16.45 15.92
CA ALA A 238 -6.69 -17.64 16.76
C ALA A 238 -8.07 -18.30 16.78
N SER A 239 -9.16 -17.54 16.81
CA SER A 239 -10.52 -18.11 16.71
C SER A 239 -10.78 -18.81 15.38
N LEU A 240 -10.11 -18.39 14.31
CA LEU A 240 -10.20 -19.02 12.99
C LEU A 240 -9.29 -20.25 12.85
N SER A 241 -8.30 -20.44 13.72
CA SER A 241 -7.31 -21.53 13.58
C SER A 241 -7.95 -22.91 13.47
N SER A 242 -8.99 -23.20 14.26
CA SER A 242 -9.71 -24.48 14.23
C SER A 242 -10.44 -24.72 12.90
N GLU A 243 -11.04 -23.68 12.31
CA GLU A 243 -11.74 -23.76 11.02
C GLU A 243 -10.79 -24.17 9.88
N PHE A 244 -9.56 -23.69 9.96
CA PHE A 244 -8.50 -24.00 9.00
C PHE A 244 -7.61 -25.19 9.44
N LYS A 245 -7.93 -25.85 10.56
CA LYS A 245 -7.15 -26.97 11.14
C LYS A 245 -5.67 -26.59 11.36
N ILE A 246 -5.42 -25.35 11.77
CA ILE A 246 -4.10 -24.83 12.07
C ILE A 246 -3.80 -25.04 13.55
N ASP A 247 -2.69 -25.72 13.83
CA ASP A 247 -2.12 -25.78 15.18
C ASP A 247 -1.14 -24.60 15.35
N LEU A 248 -1.52 -23.63 16.19
CA LEU A 248 -0.72 -22.44 16.43
C LEU A 248 0.54 -22.71 17.27
N GLU A 249 0.54 -23.77 18.09
CA GLU A 249 1.68 -24.12 18.94
C GLU A 249 2.75 -24.90 18.18
N ALA A 250 2.34 -25.67 17.17
CA ALA A 250 3.22 -26.45 16.32
C ALA A 250 3.72 -25.70 15.07
N LEU A 251 3.33 -24.44 14.88
CA LEU A 251 3.57 -23.69 13.64
C LEU A 251 5.07 -23.48 13.37
N GLN A 252 5.52 -23.91 12.19
CA GLN A 252 6.88 -23.69 11.69
C GLN A 252 6.83 -22.76 10.48
N TYR A 253 6.69 -21.45 10.75
CA TYR A 253 6.33 -20.43 9.77
C TYR A 253 6.98 -20.60 8.37
N ASP A 254 8.31 -20.69 8.30
CA ASP A 254 9.02 -20.79 7.02
C ASP A 254 8.73 -22.10 6.28
N THR A 255 8.68 -23.21 7.02
CA THR A 255 8.44 -24.56 6.47
C THR A 255 6.99 -24.69 6.01
N ASP A 256 6.04 -24.23 6.82
CA ASP A 256 4.61 -24.30 6.51
C ASP A 256 4.25 -23.40 5.32
N MET A 257 4.85 -22.21 5.23
CA MET A 257 4.66 -21.32 4.09
C MET A 257 5.24 -21.91 2.80
N GLU A 258 6.39 -22.57 2.86
CA GLU A 258 6.98 -23.25 1.70
C GLU A 258 6.13 -24.45 1.25
N ASN A 259 5.63 -25.23 2.20
CA ASN A 259 4.69 -26.34 1.92
C ASN A 259 3.40 -25.83 1.27
N MET A 260 2.84 -24.71 1.76
CA MET A 260 1.65 -24.09 1.18
C MET A 260 1.90 -23.62 -0.26
N ARG A 261 3.06 -23.00 -0.53
CA ARG A 261 3.44 -22.58 -1.90
C ARG A 261 3.54 -23.77 -2.85
N ARG A 262 4.18 -24.87 -2.42
CA ARG A 262 4.29 -26.09 -3.22
C ARG A 262 2.93 -26.72 -3.50
N SER A 263 2.08 -26.82 -2.48
CA SER A 263 0.72 -27.36 -2.62
C SER A 263 -0.11 -26.51 -3.58
N PHE A 264 0.01 -25.19 -3.52
CA PHE A 264 -0.67 -24.28 -4.44
C PHE A 264 -0.18 -24.46 -5.88
N ALA A 265 1.14 -24.49 -6.10
CA ALA A 265 1.72 -24.66 -7.44
C ALA A 265 1.29 -25.99 -8.08
N ALA A 266 1.35 -27.09 -7.33
CA ALA A 266 0.93 -28.40 -7.81
C ALA A 266 -0.58 -28.44 -8.16
N ALA A 267 -1.43 -27.81 -7.34
CA ALA A 267 -2.86 -27.73 -7.62
C ALA A 267 -3.17 -26.86 -8.86
N GLN A 268 -2.41 -25.78 -9.05
CA GLN A 268 -2.61 -24.86 -10.17
C GLN A 268 -2.14 -25.46 -11.50
N GLU A 269 -0.99 -26.12 -11.55
CA GLU A 269 -0.42 -26.71 -12.78
C GLU A 269 -1.42 -27.67 -13.42
N HIS A 270 -1.96 -28.62 -12.64
CA HIS A 270 -2.97 -29.56 -13.13
C HIS A 270 -4.28 -28.88 -13.57
N ALA A 271 -4.71 -27.83 -12.87
CA ALA A 271 -5.95 -27.13 -13.18
C ALA A 271 -5.84 -26.28 -14.46
N VAL A 272 -4.71 -25.57 -14.65
CA VAL A 272 -4.46 -24.74 -15.84
C VAL A 272 -4.40 -25.61 -17.08
N ASP A 273 -3.65 -26.71 -17.06
CA ASP A 273 -3.58 -27.66 -18.17
C ASP A 273 -4.98 -28.21 -18.53
N SER A 274 -5.78 -28.54 -17.51
CA SER A 274 -7.14 -29.03 -17.70
C SER A 274 -8.05 -27.98 -18.31
N ILE A 275 -7.95 -26.72 -17.87
CA ILE A 275 -8.73 -25.59 -18.39
C ILE A 275 -8.37 -25.30 -19.85
N GLU A 276 -7.08 -25.32 -20.19
CA GLU A 276 -6.61 -25.12 -21.57
C GLU A 276 -7.10 -26.23 -22.50
N GLN A 277 -7.24 -27.46 -22.03
CA GLN A 277 -7.81 -28.54 -22.84
C GLN A 277 -9.32 -28.41 -23.10
N LEU A 278 -10.03 -27.51 -22.39
CA LEU A 278 -11.46 -27.33 -22.59
C LEU A 278 -11.75 -26.66 -23.93
N SER A 279 -12.61 -27.31 -24.72
CA SER A 279 -13.00 -26.82 -26.05
C SER A 279 -13.71 -25.48 -26.03
N VAL A 280 -14.38 -25.12 -24.93
CA VAL A 280 -15.01 -23.81 -24.73
C VAL A 280 -13.97 -22.69 -24.59
N VAL A 281 -12.82 -22.98 -23.98
CA VAL A 281 -11.72 -22.02 -23.77
C VAL A 281 -10.90 -21.89 -25.05
N ASN A 282 -10.60 -23.01 -25.71
CA ASN A 282 -9.78 -23.05 -26.92
C ASN A 282 -10.59 -23.16 -28.23
N PHE A 283 -11.85 -22.74 -28.23
CA PHE A 283 -12.77 -22.90 -29.36
C PHE A 283 -12.23 -22.33 -30.67
N HIS A 284 -11.63 -21.14 -30.63
CA HIS A 284 -11.09 -20.47 -31.81
C HIS A 284 -9.85 -21.19 -32.35
N GLN A 285 -8.92 -21.56 -31.47
CA GLN A 285 -7.70 -22.29 -31.87
C GLN A 285 -8.03 -23.68 -32.43
N ILE A 286 -8.96 -24.39 -31.80
CA ILE A 286 -9.43 -25.71 -32.27
C ILE A 286 -10.13 -25.58 -33.63
N SER A 287 -10.93 -24.55 -33.83
CA SER A 287 -11.61 -24.28 -35.11
C SER A 287 -10.62 -23.92 -36.22
N LEU A 288 -9.62 -23.09 -35.93
CA LEU A 288 -8.54 -22.74 -36.85
C LEU A 288 -7.69 -23.96 -37.22
N ASN A 289 -7.32 -24.79 -36.25
CA ASN A 289 -6.56 -26.02 -36.50
C ASN A 289 -7.35 -27.00 -37.39
N LYS A 290 -8.67 -27.15 -37.17
CA LYS A 290 -9.55 -27.95 -38.05
C LYS A 290 -9.60 -27.40 -39.47
N LEU A 291 -9.66 -26.08 -39.64
CA LEU A 291 -9.64 -25.44 -40.96
C LEU A 291 -8.30 -25.62 -41.65
N GLN A 292 -7.18 -25.45 -40.94
CA GLN A 292 -5.83 -25.68 -41.48
C GLN A 292 -5.62 -27.13 -41.94
N MET A 293 -6.06 -28.11 -41.15
CA MET A 293 -5.99 -29.52 -41.56
C MET A 293 -6.80 -29.80 -42.82
N LYS A 294 -8.00 -29.20 -42.96
CA LYS A 294 -8.83 -29.34 -44.15
C LYS A 294 -8.20 -28.71 -45.40
N VAL A 295 -7.44 -27.63 -45.24
CA VAL A 295 -6.67 -26.97 -46.32
C VAL A 295 -5.44 -27.80 -46.71
N LEU A 296 -4.75 -28.43 -45.74
CA LEU A 296 -3.63 -29.34 -46.00
C LEU A 296 -4.07 -30.58 -46.78
N GLU A 297 -5.23 -31.16 -46.46
CA GLU A 297 -5.82 -32.27 -47.24
C GLU A 297 -6.16 -31.88 -48.69
N THR A 298 -6.50 -30.61 -48.94
CA THR A 298 -6.81 -30.12 -50.30
C THR A 298 -5.58 -29.70 -51.11
N THR A 299 -4.39 -29.64 -50.50
CA THR A 299 -3.15 -29.15 -51.14
C THR A 299 -2.08 -30.22 -51.37
N ALA A 300 -2.39 -31.50 -51.13
CA ALA A 300 -1.53 -32.61 -51.53
C ALA A 300 -1.17 -32.52 -53.02
N PRO A 301 0.10 -32.77 -53.42
CA PRO A 301 0.52 -32.66 -54.81
C PRO A 301 -0.30 -33.62 -55.66
N ALA A 302 -1.09 -33.06 -56.58
CA ALA A 302 -1.96 -33.86 -57.40
C ALA A 302 -1.13 -34.80 -58.28
N GLU A 303 -1.34 -36.10 -58.13
CA GLU A 303 -0.64 -37.10 -58.92
C GLU A 303 -0.99 -36.90 -60.39
N THR A 304 0.03 -36.77 -61.24
CA THR A 304 -0.16 -36.60 -62.68
C THR A 304 0.40 -37.80 -63.43
N CYS A 305 -0.15 -38.05 -64.61
CA CYS A 305 0.32 -39.07 -65.51
C CYS A 305 0.39 -38.52 -66.93
N VAL A 306 1.10 -39.24 -67.79
CA VAL A 306 1.19 -38.96 -69.22
C VAL A 306 0.59 -40.13 -70.01
N ALA A 307 -0.22 -39.83 -71.02
CA ALA A 307 -0.78 -40.81 -71.92
C ALA A 307 0.32 -41.46 -72.78
N MET A 308 0.42 -42.78 -72.73
CA MET A 308 1.34 -43.58 -73.53
C MET A 308 0.74 -44.00 -74.87
N PHE A 309 -0.59 -43.98 -74.97
CA PHE A 309 -1.35 -44.30 -76.19
C PHE A 309 -2.56 -43.37 -76.30
N SER A 310 -3.08 -43.18 -77.51
CA SER A 310 -4.33 -42.43 -77.70
C SER A 310 -5.55 -43.29 -77.30
N PHE A 311 -6.56 -42.65 -76.70
CA PHE A 311 -7.81 -43.28 -76.31
C PHE A 311 -8.98 -42.40 -76.73
N ASP A 312 -9.90 -42.95 -77.51
CA ASP A 312 -11.12 -42.27 -77.95
C ASP A 312 -12.30 -42.77 -77.09
N ALA A 313 -12.98 -41.85 -76.41
CA ALA A 313 -14.10 -42.12 -75.53
C ALA A 313 -15.20 -42.91 -76.25
N SER A 314 -15.61 -44.03 -75.64
CA SER A 314 -16.69 -44.87 -76.16
C SER A 314 -17.99 -44.67 -75.38
N GLN A 315 -17.88 -44.22 -74.12
CA GLN A 315 -19.00 -43.83 -73.27
C GLN A 315 -18.97 -42.32 -72.95
N PRO A 316 -20.10 -41.69 -72.60
CA PRO A 316 -20.15 -40.27 -72.27
C PRO A 316 -19.28 -39.84 -71.09
N ASP A 317 -18.99 -40.79 -70.19
CA ASP A 317 -18.17 -40.55 -68.98
C ASP A 317 -16.66 -40.79 -69.23
N ASP A 318 -16.28 -41.30 -70.40
CA ASP A 318 -14.89 -41.59 -70.76
C ASP A 318 -14.12 -40.31 -71.12
N LEU A 319 -12.86 -40.23 -70.72
CA LEU A 319 -11.96 -39.15 -71.08
C LEU A 319 -11.19 -39.48 -72.35
N SER A 320 -11.47 -38.79 -73.47
CA SER A 320 -10.65 -38.88 -74.68
C SER A 320 -9.31 -38.16 -74.53
N PHE A 321 -8.20 -38.78 -74.93
CA PHE A 321 -6.88 -38.15 -74.97
C PHE A 321 -6.00 -38.74 -76.07
N ARG A 322 -4.95 -38.01 -76.44
CA ARG A 322 -3.94 -38.44 -77.40
C ARG A 322 -2.66 -38.81 -76.65
N GLU A 323 -1.83 -39.64 -77.29
CA GLU A 323 -0.51 -39.98 -76.77
C GLU A 323 0.31 -38.71 -76.49
N GLY A 324 0.94 -38.65 -75.31
CA GLY A 324 1.70 -37.50 -74.81
C GLY A 324 0.89 -36.53 -73.93
N ASP A 325 -0.44 -36.63 -73.90
CA ASP A 325 -1.26 -35.74 -73.07
C ASP A 325 -1.02 -35.96 -71.57
N ARG A 326 -0.99 -34.87 -70.80
CA ARG A 326 -0.84 -34.93 -69.34
C ARG A 326 -2.20 -34.86 -68.66
N ILE A 327 -2.41 -35.78 -67.71
CA ILE A 327 -3.69 -35.94 -67.01
C ILE A 327 -3.43 -35.89 -65.51
N LYS A 328 -4.14 -34.99 -64.82
CA LYS A 328 -4.20 -34.94 -63.35
C LYS A 328 -5.15 -36.02 -62.86
N ILE A 329 -4.66 -36.92 -62.02
CA ILE A 329 -5.45 -38.02 -61.48
C ILE A 329 -6.28 -37.47 -60.31
N LEU A 330 -7.58 -37.73 -60.37
CA LEU A 330 -8.57 -37.30 -59.38
C LEU A 330 -9.00 -38.45 -58.49
N ASP A 331 -9.07 -39.68 -59.02
CA ASP A 331 -9.42 -40.89 -58.26
C ASP A 331 -8.84 -42.16 -58.91
N ARG A 332 -8.35 -43.10 -58.09
CA ARG A 332 -7.85 -44.44 -58.48
C ARG A 332 -8.56 -45.59 -57.77
N SER A 333 -9.65 -45.31 -57.06
CA SER A 333 -10.39 -46.29 -56.28
C SER A 333 -10.89 -47.48 -57.11
N ASN A 334 -11.10 -47.30 -58.42
CA ASN A 334 -11.54 -48.36 -59.33
C ASN A 334 -10.34 -49.10 -59.98
N PRO A 335 -10.18 -50.41 -59.74
CA PRO A 335 -9.11 -51.21 -60.34
C PRO A 335 -9.37 -51.44 -61.82
N GLY A 336 -8.72 -50.64 -62.67
CA GLY A 336 -8.78 -50.76 -64.13
C GLY A 336 -9.05 -49.44 -64.84
N TRP A 337 -9.79 -48.54 -64.19
CA TRP A 337 -10.16 -47.23 -64.74
C TRP A 337 -9.92 -46.14 -63.70
N TRP A 338 -9.18 -45.11 -64.06
CA TRP A 338 -8.93 -43.97 -63.20
C TRP A 338 -9.74 -42.78 -63.67
N ARG A 339 -10.16 -41.93 -62.72
CA ARG A 339 -10.78 -40.64 -63.05
C ARG A 339 -9.69 -39.59 -63.08
N GLY A 340 -9.67 -38.77 -64.13
CA GLY A 340 -8.72 -37.66 -64.21
C GLY A 340 -9.22 -36.49 -65.01
N MET A 341 -8.40 -35.44 -65.00
CA MET A 341 -8.61 -34.20 -65.73
C MET A 341 -7.45 -33.98 -66.69
N LYS A 342 -7.76 -33.85 -67.96
CA LYS A 342 -6.77 -33.51 -68.97
C LYS A 342 -6.27 -32.08 -68.75
N LEU A 343 -4.96 -31.89 -68.64
CA LEU A 343 -4.39 -30.58 -68.31
C LEU A 343 -4.45 -29.57 -69.46
N SER A 344 -4.60 -30.02 -70.70
CA SER A 344 -4.61 -29.16 -71.88
C SER A 344 -5.90 -28.36 -72.05
N ASP A 345 -7.04 -28.95 -71.71
CA ASP A 345 -8.38 -28.37 -71.93
C ASP A 345 -9.30 -28.46 -70.71
N GLY A 346 -8.86 -29.08 -69.62
CA GLY A 346 -9.62 -29.22 -68.38
C GLY A 346 -10.75 -30.24 -68.43
N THR A 347 -10.87 -31.03 -69.50
CA THR A 347 -11.90 -32.07 -69.60
C THR A 347 -11.68 -33.17 -68.57
N THR A 348 -12.77 -33.64 -67.95
CA THR A 348 -12.72 -34.69 -66.92
C THR A 348 -13.52 -35.92 -67.34
N GLY A 349 -12.99 -37.10 -67.05
CA GLY A 349 -13.66 -38.37 -67.30
C GLY A 349 -12.87 -39.54 -66.74
N ILE A 350 -13.34 -40.76 -66.99
CA ILE A 350 -12.63 -41.98 -66.64
C ILE A 350 -11.81 -42.50 -67.82
N PHE A 351 -10.68 -43.15 -67.54
CA PHE A 351 -9.82 -43.72 -68.56
C PHE A 351 -9.10 -44.99 -68.06
N PRO A 352 -8.73 -45.91 -68.96
CA PRO A 352 -8.06 -47.15 -68.57
C PRO A 352 -6.62 -46.86 -68.13
N TYR A 353 -6.23 -47.32 -66.94
CA TYR A 353 -4.95 -46.94 -66.33
C TYR A 353 -3.72 -47.44 -67.12
N ASN A 354 -3.86 -48.54 -67.86
CA ASN A 354 -2.80 -49.13 -68.67
C ASN A 354 -2.45 -48.30 -69.93
N TYR A 355 -3.21 -47.24 -70.23
CA TYR A 355 -2.92 -46.31 -71.32
C TYR A 355 -2.04 -45.14 -70.88
N VAL A 356 -1.73 -45.02 -69.60
CA VAL A 356 -0.96 -43.92 -69.04
C VAL A 356 0.23 -44.41 -68.22
N ARG A 357 1.21 -43.53 -68.02
CA ARG A 357 2.35 -43.73 -67.11
C ARG A 357 2.38 -42.60 -66.09
N LEU A 358 2.51 -42.94 -64.80
CA LEU A 358 2.67 -41.95 -63.73
C LEU A 358 3.95 -41.13 -63.94
N LEU A 359 3.88 -39.84 -63.61
CA LEU A 359 5.01 -38.90 -63.72
C LEU A 359 5.77 -38.76 -62.42
#